data_AF-A0A8R7P6F2-F1
#
_entry.id   AF-A0A8R7P6F2-F1
#
_cell.length_a   1.000
_cell.length_b   1.000
_cell.length_c   1.000
_cell.angle_alpha   90.00
_cell.angle_beta   90.00
_cell.angle_gamma   90.00
#
_symmetry.space_group_name_H-M   'P 1'
#
loop_
_entity.id
_entity.type
_entity.pdbx_description
1 polymer ?
#
loop_
_entity_poly.entity_id
_entity_poly.type
_entity_poly.pdbx_seq_one_letter_code
_entity_poly.pdbx_strand_id
1 'polypeptide(L)' 'VLQVRGQRAPSIEGFITIDCGLPKHSSYVNNRTKIPITSDAGFTDAGYNHNISTEYVRPQPQLSKNYLNVR' A
#
# COMPACT_ATOMS: atom_id res chain seq x y z
N VAL A 1 -19.19 -30.66 16.61
CA VAL A 1 -18.76 -29.32 16.12
C VAL A 1 -17.51 -29.52 15.28
N LEU A 2 -17.57 -29.29 13.97
CA LEU A 2 -16.42 -29.43 13.07
C LEU A 2 -15.60 -28.14 13.11
N GLN A 3 -14.44 -28.18 13.77
CA GLN A 3 -13.55 -27.03 13.85
C GLN A 3 -12.58 -27.07 12.67
N VAL A 4 -12.86 -26.30 11.61
CA VAL A 4 -11.98 -26.20 10.44
C VAL A 4 -10.76 -25.35 10.82
N ARG A 5 -9.66 -26.01 11.19
CA ARG A 5 -8.35 -25.39 11.38
C ARG A 5 -7.67 -25.29 10.01
N GLY A 6 -7.96 -24.25 9.23
CA GLY A 6 -7.53 -24.25 7.82
C GLY A 6 -7.22 -22.94 7.14
N GLN A 7 -7.61 -21.78 7.68
CA GLN A 7 -7.28 -20.51 7.02
C GLN A 7 -6.15 -19.81 7.77
N ARG A 8 -4.92 -20.29 7.55
CA ARG A 8 -3.72 -19.53 7.89
C ARG A 8 -3.77 -18.23 7.09
N ALA A 9 -3.46 -17.09 7.71
CA ALA A 9 -3.29 -15.86 6.95
C ALA A 9 -2.30 -16.11 5.80
N PRO A 10 -2.59 -15.67 4.56
CA PRO A 10 -1.69 -15.88 3.44
C PRO A 10 -0.29 -15.37 3.78
N SER A 11 0.74 -16.17 3.51
CA SER A 11 2.12 -15.66 3.55
C SER A 11 2.28 -14.63 2.45
N ILE A 12 2.92 -13.50 2.77
CA ILE A 12 3.28 -12.47 1.78
C ILE A 12 4.67 -12.72 1.18
N GLU A 13 5.29 -13.85 1.51
CA GLU A 13 6.59 -14.24 0.97
C GLU A 13 6.50 -14.37 -0.56
N GLY A 14 7.45 -13.74 -1.26
CA GLY A 14 7.45 -13.67 -2.72
C GLY A 14 6.57 -12.57 -3.34
N PHE A 15 5.82 -11.79 -2.54
CA PHE A 15 5.04 -10.65 -3.03
C PHE A 15 5.69 -9.32 -2.64
N ILE A 16 5.49 -8.31 -3.48
CA ILE A 16 5.89 -6.92 -3.22
C ILE A 16 4.64 -6.05 -3.29
N THR A 17 4.44 -5.22 -2.26
CA THR A 17 3.37 -4.21 -2.27
C THR A 17 3.99 -2.85 -2.53
N ILE A 18 3.58 -2.23 -3.64
CA ILE A 18 4.15 -0.96 -4.11
C ILE A 18 3.12 0.15 -3.93
N ASP A 19 3.56 1.26 -3.35
CA ASP A 19 2.83 2.53 -3.30
C ASP A 19 3.52 3.52 -4.24
N CYS A 20 2.87 3.79 -5.39
CA CYS A 20 3.39 4.70 -6.41
C CYS A 20 3.30 6.18 -6.03
N GLY A 21 2.53 6.53 -4.99
CA GLY A 21 2.47 7.88 -4.45
C GLY A 21 3.59 8.20 -3.45
N LEU A 22 4.35 7.20 -3.03
CA LEU A 22 5.33 7.30 -1.95
C LEU A 22 6.62 8.01 -2.42
N PRO A 23 7.24 8.86 -1.58
CA PRO A 23 8.55 9.44 -1.88
C PRO A 23 9.60 8.38 -2.23
N LYS A 24 10.52 8.72 -3.12
CA LYS A 24 11.58 7.80 -3.55
C LYS A 24 12.35 7.24 -2.35
N HIS A 25 12.68 5.94 -2.42
CA HIS A 25 13.44 5.21 -1.39
C HIS A 25 12.80 5.19 0.01
N SER A 26 11.49 5.42 0.11
CA SER A 26 10.75 5.29 1.37
C SER A 26 9.92 4.02 1.42
N SER A 27 9.55 3.61 2.64
CA SER A 27 8.75 2.42 2.93
C SER A 27 8.04 2.58 4.27
N TYR A 28 7.00 1.79 4.51
CA TYR A 28 6.31 1.70 5.80
C TYR A 28 5.57 0.38 5.93
N VAL A 29 5.20 0.02 7.16
CA VAL A 29 4.33 -1.13 7.42
C VAL A 29 2.91 -0.63 7.63
N ASN A 30 1.94 -1.16 6.91
CA ASN A 30 0.54 -0.83 7.12
C ASN A 30 0.11 -1.30 8.52
N ASN A 31 -0.32 -0.37 9.37
CA ASN A 31 -0.64 -0.68 10.77
C ASN A 31 -1.80 -1.67 10.94
N ARG A 32 -2.74 -1.73 9.98
CA ARG A 32 -3.91 -2.61 10.02
C ARG A 32 -3.59 -4.00 9.48
N THR A 33 -2.96 -4.08 8.30
CA THR A 33 -2.71 -5.37 7.62
C THR A 33 -1.36 -5.98 7.98
N LYS A 34 -0.45 -5.20 8.58
CA LYS A 34 0.96 -5.55 8.84
C LYS A 34 1.76 -5.85 7.57
N ILE A 35 1.24 -5.48 6.40
CA ILE A 35 1.91 -5.66 5.12
C ILE A 35 2.98 -4.56 4.97
N PRO A 36 4.24 -4.92 4.66
CA PRO A 36 5.28 -3.96 4.30
C PRO A 36 5.01 -3.41 2.90
N ILE A 37 5.17 -2.10 2.76
CA ILE A 37 4.89 -1.33 1.54
C ILE A 37 6.13 -0.53 1.18
N THR A 38 6.52 -0.55 -0.09
CA THR A 38 7.68 0.19 -0.63
C THR A 38 7.28 1.18 -1.71
N SER A 39 8.11 2.21 -1.91
CA SER A 39 8.03 3.08 -3.08
C SER A 39 8.29 2.32 -4.39
N ASP A 40 7.73 2.85 -5.48
CA ASP A 40 7.94 2.44 -6.87
C ASP A 40 9.35 2.72 -7.41
N ALA A 41 10.17 3.51 -6.73
CA ALA A 41 11.46 4.02 -7.24
C ALA A 41 12.49 2.92 -7.62
N GLY A 42 12.33 1.70 -7.12
CA GLY A 42 13.17 0.55 -7.51
C GLY A 42 12.63 -0.26 -8.69
N PHE A 43 11.45 0.10 -9.22
CA PHE A 43 10.68 -0.66 -10.20
C PHE A 43 10.34 0.15 -11.46
N THR A 44 10.43 1.48 -11.39
CA THR A 44 10.29 2.40 -12.52
C THR A 44 11.23 3.59 -12.36
N ASP A 45 11.72 4.12 -13.48
CA ASP A 45 12.54 5.35 -13.56
C ASP A 45 11.76 6.53 -14.19
N ALA A 46 10.50 6.32 -14.55
CA ALA A 46 9.63 7.30 -15.20
C ALA A 46 8.46 7.76 -14.30
N GLY A 47 7.76 8.81 -14.77
CA GLY A 47 6.57 9.38 -14.13
C GLY A 47 6.85 10.53 -13.17
N TYR A 48 5.81 11.28 -12.83
CA TYR A 48 5.86 12.40 -11.88
C TYR A 48 4.81 12.20 -10.79
N ASN A 49 5.21 12.37 -9.53
CA ASN A 49 4.28 12.23 -8.42
C ASN A 49 3.35 13.45 -8.35
N HIS A 50 2.05 13.22 -8.30
CA HIS A 50 1.03 14.27 -8.25
C HIS A 50 0.02 14.01 -7.12
N ASN A 51 -0.48 15.10 -6.54
CA ASN A 51 -1.54 15.02 -5.54
C ASN A 51 -2.85 14.61 -6.20
N ILE A 52 -3.60 13.73 -5.54
CA ILE A 52 -4.97 13.39 -5.93
C ILE A 52 -5.89 14.56 -5.56
N SER A 53 -6.83 14.91 -6.44
CA SER A 53 -7.81 15.99 -6.19
C SER A 53 -8.60 15.71 -4.91
N THR A 54 -8.83 16.76 -4.12
CA THR A 54 -9.46 16.67 -2.79
C THR A 54 -10.90 16.13 -2.86
N GLU A 55 -11.58 16.25 -4.00
CA GLU A 55 -12.92 15.67 -4.22
C GLU A 55 -12.93 14.13 -4.20
N TYR A 56 -11.78 13.51 -4.47
CA TYR A 56 -11.60 12.06 -4.43
C TYR A 56 -10.95 11.57 -3.13
N VAL A 57 -10.34 12.48 -2.36
CA VAL A 57 -9.85 12.20 -1.00
C VAL A 57 -11.01 12.31 -0.03
N ARG A 58 -11.89 11.30 -0.04
CA ARG A 58 -13.00 11.24 0.92
C ARG A 58 -12.42 11.05 2.34
N PRO A 59 -13.00 11.66 3.39
CA PRO A 59 -12.63 11.37 4.76
C PRO A 59 -13.17 9.97 5.12
N GLN A 60 -12.45 8.93 4.69
CA GLN A 60 -12.71 7.57 5.08
C GLN A 60 -11.59 7.13 6.02
N PRO A 61 -11.90 6.56 7.20
CA PRO A 61 -10.89 6.01 8.11
C PRO A 61 -10.02 4.91 7.47
N GLN A 62 -10.41 4.44 6.28
CA GLN A 62 -9.80 3.34 5.53
C GLN A 62 -9.04 3.79 4.29
N LEU A 63 -9.16 5.07 3.87
CA LEU A 63 -8.23 5.62 2.88
C LEU A 63 -6.90 5.82 3.63
N SER A 64 -6.09 4.77 3.63
CA SER A 64 -4.70 4.82 4.09
C SER A 64 -3.99 5.97 3.38
N LYS A 65 -2.95 6.55 4.03
CA LYS A 65 -2.14 7.68 3.51
C LYS A 65 -1.71 7.55 2.04
N ASN A 66 -1.74 6.32 1.53
CA ASN A 66 -1.52 5.81 0.18
C ASN A 66 -2.37 6.45 -0.93
N TYR A 67 -3.45 7.17 -0.60
CA TYR A 67 -4.36 7.77 -1.60
C TYR A 67 -4.28 9.30 -1.66
N LEU A 68 -3.19 9.89 -1.15
CA LEU A 68 -2.95 11.33 -1.26
C LEU A 68 -2.22 11.69 -2.55
N ASN A 69 -1.38 10.79 -3.06
CA ASN A 69 -0.54 11.01 -4.23
C ASN A 69 -0.50 9.77 -5.11
N VAL A 70 -0.11 9.95 -6.36
CA VAL A 70 0.14 8.89 -7.32
C VAL A 70 1.19 9.36 -8.33
N ARG A 71 2.01 8.43 -8.81
CA ARG A 71 2.95 8.65 -9.92
C ARG A 71 2.49 7.94 -11.17
#